data_AF-A0A832JNB7-F1
#
_entry.id   AF-A0A832JNB7-F1
#
_cell.length_a   1.000
_cell.length_b   1.000
_cell.length_c   1.000
_cell.angle_alpha   90.00
_cell.angle_beta   90.00
_cell.angle_gamma   90.00
#
_symmetry.space_group_name_H-M   'P 1'
#
loop_
_entity.id
_entity.type
_entity.pdbx_description
1 polymer ?
#
loop_
_entity_poly.entity_id
_entity_poly.type
_entity_poly.pdbx_seq_one_letter_code
_entity_poly.pdbx_strand_id
1 'polypeptide(L)'
;MEGKCVRCGSPLKSGGLCSRCYDEMRGLLVRVKAYLSAAPSDRRGVEDVARAVGVSPSDVWILVRAGYVSLDEGKPSPLKGDRRCRRCGVPLEKGEYCPVCAAEISSLARDLSRALEEGEEKGTWPGWGEGSSGGGPSGD
;
A
#
# COMPACT_ATOMS: atom_id res chain seq x y z
N MET A 1 -9.33 11.83 3.96
CA MET A 1 -8.59 11.88 2.69
C MET A 1 -9.38 11.04 1.70
N GLU A 2 -10.09 11.68 0.77
CA GLU A 2 -10.96 10.99 -0.19
C GLU A 2 -10.16 9.93 -0.95
N GLY A 3 -10.58 8.67 -0.84
CA GLY A 3 -9.95 7.55 -1.51
C GLY A 3 -10.09 7.70 -3.02
N LYS A 4 -9.02 8.16 -3.67
CA LYS A 4 -8.92 8.25 -5.13
C LYS A 4 -7.63 7.56 -5.57
N CYS A 5 -7.68 6.89 -6.71
CA CYS A 5 -6.53 6.26 -7.31
C CYS A 5 -5.50 7.32 -7.69
N VAL A 6 -4.25 7.17 -7.23
CA VAL A 6 -3.18 8.14 -7.51
C VAL A 6 -2.78 8.21 -8.99
N ARG A 7 -3.16 7.20 -9.79
CA ARG A 7 -2.83 7.12 -11.22
C ARG A 7 -3.93 7.64 -12.13
N CYS A 8 -5.20 7.34 -11.85
CA CYS A 8 -6.33 7.68 -12.73
C CYS A 8 -7.43 8.51 -12.07
N GLY A 9 -7.34 8.79 -10.76
CA GLY A 9 -8.33 9.57 -10.01
C GLY A 9 -9.63 8.83 -9.69
N SER A 10 -9.81 7.58 -10.13
CA SER A 10 -11.03 6.81 -9.83
C SER A 10 -11.24 6.62 -8.32
N PRO A 11 -12.49 6.62 -7.83
CA PRO A 11 -12.80 6.40 -6.42
C PRO A 11 -12.29 5.05 -5.90
N LEU A 12 -11.82 5.02 -4.66
CA LEU A 12 -11.31 3.87 -3.93
C LEU A 12 -11.88 3.84 -2.52
N LYS A 13 -12.12 2.63 -1.99
CA LYS A 13 -12.46 2.44 -0.57
C LYS A 13 -11.25 2.64 0.35
N SER A 14 -10.07 2.19 -0.09
CA SER A 14 -8.79 2.33 0.62
C SER A 14 -7.63 2.01 -0.34
N GLY A 15 -6.39 2.35 0.06
CA GLY A 15 -5.18 2.09 -0.73
C GLY A 15 -4.81 3.20 -1.72
N GLY A 16 -3.76 2.95 -2.54
CA GLY A 16 -3.20 3.93 -3.47
C GLY A 16 -3.62 3.76 -4.94
N LEU A 17 -3.98 2.55 -5.38
CA LEU A 17 -4.31 2.25 -6.77
C LEU A 17 -5.61 1.45 -6.87
N CYS A 18 -6.39 1.68 -7.93
CA CYS A 18 -7.51 0.81 -8.28
C CYS A 18 -7.04 -0.51 -8.90
N SER A 19 -7.88 -1.54 -8.87
CA SER A 19 -7.55 -2.87 -9.40
C SER A 19 -7.05 -2.81 -10.85
N ARG A 20 -7.72 -2.02 -11.70
CA ARG A 20 -7.31 -1.82 -13.10
C ARG A 20 -5.89 -1.25 -13.20
N CYS A 21 -5.60 -0.14 -12.51
CA CYS A 21 -4.28 0.47 -12.54
C CYS A 21 -3.21 -0.41 -11.89
N TYR A 22 -3.58 -1.21 -10.89
CA TYR A 22 -2.70 -2.21 -10.29
C TYR A 22 -2.31 -3.29 -11.31
N ASP A 23 -3.30 -3.85 -12.02
CA ASP A 23 -3.09 -4.88 -13.04
C ASP A 23 -2.30 -4.36 -14.24
N GLU A 24 -2.60 -3.14 -14.71
CA GLU A 24 -1.85 -2.46 -15.76
C GLU A 24 -0.37 -2.30 -15.37
N MET A 25 -0.10 -1.87 -14.13
CA MET A 25 1.25 -1.66 -13.64
C MET A 25 2.00 -2.99 -13.44
N ARG A 26 1.31 -4.04 -13.01
CA ARG A 26 1.86 -5.39 -12.93
C ARG A 26 2.20 -5.93 -14.32
N GLY A 27 1.32 -5.77 -15.30
CA GLY A 27 1.58 -6.15 -16.69
C GLY A 27 2.75 -5.38 -17.30
N LEU A 28 2.85 -4.08 -17.02
CA LEU A 28 3.97 -3.24 -17.42
C LEU A 28 5.30 -3.74 -16.82
N LEU A 29 5.31 -4.07 -15.53
CA LEU A 29 6.49 -4.63 -14.86
C LEU A 29 6.95 -5.94 -15.48
N VAL A 30 6.02 -6.86 -15.78
CA VAL A 30 6.35 -8.16 -16.41
C VAL A 30 7.03 -7.94 -17.76
N ARG A 31 6.46 -7.08 -18.62
CA ARG A 31 7.01 -6.81 -19.96
C ARG A 31 8.38 -6.13 -19.90
N VAL A 32 8.55 -5.14 -19.02
CA VAL A 32 9.84 -4.46 -18.84
C VAL A 32 10.91 -5.44 -18.33
N LYS A 33 10.59 -6.31 -17.37
CA LYS A 33 11.52 -7.35 -16.90
C LYS A 33 11.90 -8.32 -18.01
N ALA A 34 10.93 -8.79 -18.79
CA ALA A 34 11.20 -9.70 -19.91
C ALA A 34 12.13 -9.07 -20.95
N TYR A 35 11.89 -7.81 -21.32
CA TYR A 35 12.78 -7.07 -22.23
C TYR A 35 14.18 -6.95 -21.64
N LEU A 36 14.30 -6.46 -20.40
CA LEU A 36 15.60 -6.29 -19.75
C LEU A 36 16.35 -7.63 -19.66
N SER A 37 15.71 -8.75 -19.36
CA SER A 37 16.38 -10.06 -19.30
C SER A 37 16.93 -10.54 -20.65
N ALA A 38 16.36 -10.11 -21.78
CA ALA A 38 16.77 -10.55 -23.12
C ALA A 38 17.61 -9.51 -23.88
N ALA A 39 17.60 -8.24 -23.45
CA ALA A 39 18.27 -7.15 -24.15
C ALA A 39 19.78 -7.09 -23.83
N PRO A 40 20.64 -6.75 -24.80
CA PRO A 40 22.05 -6.44 -24.51
C PRO A 40 22.16 -5.17 -23.68
N SER A 41 23.24 -5.03 -22.90
CA SER A 41 23.39 -3.99 -21.88
C SER A 41 23.35 -2.56 -22.45
N ASP A 42 23.78 -2.36 -23.70
CA ASP A 42 23.77 -1.08 -24.43
C ASP A 42 22.37 -0.61 -24.85
N ARG A 43 21.36 -1.50 -24.82
CA ARG A 43 19.95 -1.20 -25.18
C ARG A 43 19.00 -1.24 -23.99
N ARG A 44 19.52 -1.02 -22.79
CA ARG A 44 18.75 -0.98 -21.53
C ARG A 44 18.44 0.44 -21.06
N GLY A 45 18.72 1.46 -21.87
CA GLY A 45 18.34 2.84 -21.60
C GLY A 45 16.82 2.99 -21.44
N VAL A 46 16.40 4.01 -20.69
CA VAL A 46 14.97 4.28 -20.43
C VAL A 46 14.19 4.41 -21.74
N GLU A 47 14.76 5.13 -22.70
CA GLU A 47 14.19 5.42 -24.00
C GLU A 47 14.07 4.15 -24.86
N ASP A 48 15.05 3.25 -24.80
CA ASP A 48 15.03 1.98 -25.52
C ASP A 48 13.99 1.02 -24.94
N VAL A 49 13.95 0.91 -23.62
CA VAL A 49 12.95 0.10 -22.89
C VAL A 49 11.54 0.63 -23.18
N ALA A 50 11.34 1.93 -23.08
CA ALA A 50 10.05 2.58 -23.34
C ALA A 50 9.55 2.28 -24.76
N ARG A 51 10.45 2.41 -25.74
CA ARG A 51 10.15 2.13 -27.15
C ARG A 51 9.86 0.65 -27.41
N ALA A 52 10.69 -0.25 -26.88
CA ALA A 52 10.55 -1.69 -27.10
C ALA A 52 9.29 -2.26 -26.44
N VAL A 53 8.92 -1.75 -25.27
CA VAL A 53 7.75 -2.21 -24.51
C VAL A 53 6.48 -1.42 -24.89
N GLY A 54 6.61 -0.29 -25.59
CA GLY A 54 5.47 0.56 -25.97
C GLY A 54 4.83 1.24 -24.76
N VAL A 55 5.65 1.86 -23.91
CA VAL A 55 5.22 2.57 -22.69
C VAL A 55 5.90 3.93 -22.63
N SER A 56 5.45 4.82 -21.73
CA SER A 56 6.11 6.12 -21.57
C SER A 56 7.44 5.97 -20.82
N PRO A 57 8.45 6.84 -21.10
CA PRO A 57 9.66 6.92 -20.28
C PRO A 57 9.36 7.14 -18.79
N SER A 58 8.29 7.88 -18.47
CA SER A 58 7.83 8.12 -17.11
C SER A 58 7.41 6.83 -16.40
N ASP A 59 6.73 5.90 -17.09
CA ASP A 59 6.35 4.61 -16.52
C ASP A 59 7.60 3.77 -16.18
N VAL A 60 8.60 3.77 -17.06
CA VAL A 60 9.88 3.08 -16.82
C VAL A 60 10.58 3.68 -15.60
N TRP A 61 10.64 5.01 -15.51
CA TRP A 61 11.21 5.71 -14.35
C TRP A 61 10.48 5.42 -13.04
N ILE A 62 9.17 5.21 -13.06
CA ILE A 62 8.42 4.80 -11.87
C ILE A 62 8.91 3.43 -11.38
N LEU A 63 9.10 2.46 -12.29
CA LEU A 63 9.60 1.14 -11.92
C LEU A 63 11.03 1.17 -11.39
N VAL A 64 11.91 1.95 -12.03
CA VAL A 64 13.32 2.11 -11.61
C VAL A 64 13.38 2.78 -10.24
N ARG A 65 12.60 3.85 -10.02
CA ARG A 65 12.54 4.57 -8.74
C ARG A 65 11.97 3.75 -7.60
N ALA A 66 10.96 2.95 -7.87
CA ALA A 66 10.43 2.00 -6.90
C ALA A 66 11.38 0.82 -6.62
N GLY A 67 12.41 0.63 -7.44
CA GLY A 67 13.39 -0.45 -7.33
C GLY A 67 12.88 -1.80 -7.82
N TYR A 68 11.83 -1.82 -8.65
CA TYR A 68 11.31 -3.07 -9.22
C TYR A 68 12.18 -3.63 -10.35
N VAL A 69 12.94 -2.75 -11.02
CA VAL A 69 13.87 -3.07 -12.12
C VAL A 69 15.15 -2.26 -12.00
N SER A 70 16.24 -2.76 -12.59
CA SER A 70 17.51 -2.05 -12.77
C SER A 70 17.85 -2.05 -14.25
N LEU A 71 18.36 -0.93 -14.75
CA LEU A 71 18.78 -0.80 -16.15
C LEU A 71 20.21 -1.33 -16.34
N ASP A 72 21.02 -1.28 -15.28
CA ASP A 72 22.38 -1.85 -15.26
C ASP A 72 22.34 -3.32 -14.84
N GLU A 73 22.95 -4.20 -15.65
CA GLU A 73 23.09 -5.62 -15.30
C GLU A 73 23.97 -5.81 -14.07
N GLY A 74 23.48 -6.61 -13.12
CA GLY A 74 24.22 -6.95 -11.91
C GLY A 74 24.42 -5.78 -10.93
N LYS A 75 24.12 -4.54 -11.33
CA LYS A 75 24.20 -3.40 -10.43
C LYS A 75 22.85 -3.16 -9.78
N PRO A 76 22.83 -2.97 -8.46
CA PRO A 76 21.66 -2.44 -7.79
C PRO A 76 21.22 -1.13 -8.49
N SER A 77 19.92 -0.93 -8.73
CA SER A 77 19.37 0.35 -9.25
C SER A 77 20.09 1.52 -8.57
N PRO A 78 20.43 2.64 -9.25
CA PRO A 78 21.17 3.74 -8.66
C PRO A 78 20.50 4.33 -7.39
N LEU A 79 19.24 3.99 -7.14
CA LEU A 79 18.46 4.36 -5.95
C LEU A 79 18.49 3.33 -4.81
N LYS A 80 19.19 2.20 -4.97
CA LYS A 80 19.42 1.22 -3.90
C LYS A 80 20.43 1.71 -2.85
N GLY A 81 21.15 2.80 -3.11
CA GLY A 81 22.07 3.40 -2.13
C GLY A 81 21.41 4.42 -1.17
N ASP A 82 20.35 5.10 -1.62
CA ASP A 82 19.74 6.22 -0.89
C ASP A 82 18.39 5.90 -0.23
N ARG A 83 17.91 4.67 -0.37
CA ARG A 83 16.69 4.25 0.33
C ARG A 83 16.95 4.16 1.82
N ARG A 84 16.23 4.99 2.56
CA ARG A 84 16.25 5.04 4.01
C ARG A 84 14.91 4.61 4.57
N CYS A 85 14.92 3.94 5.72
CA CYS A 85 13.71 3.62 6.46
C CYS A 85 12.91 4.91 6.69
N ARG A 86 11.63 4.90 6.29
CA ARG A 86 10.77 6.09 6.41
C ARG A 86 10.62 6.59 7.85
N ARG A 87 10.76 5.68 8.83
CA ARG A 87 10.61 6.01 10.26
C ARG A 87 11.93 6.39 10.93
N CYS A 88 13.00 5.63 10.72
CA CYS A 88 14.26 5.80 11.48
C CYS A 88 15.48 6.19 10.62
N GLY A 89 15.35 6.27 9.30
CA GLY A 89 16.42 6.74 8.42
C GLY A 89 17.54 5.74 8.12
N VAL A 90 17.52 4.51 8.65
CA VAL A 90 18.57 3.53 8.36
C VAL A 90 18.58 3.13 6.87
N PRO A 91 19.74 2.92 6.25
CA PRO A 91 19.82 2.45 4.86
C PRO A 91 19.09 1.12 4.67
N LEU A 92 18.41 0.97 3.53
CA LEU A 92 17.64 -0.22 3.18
C LEU A 92 18.07 -0.74 1.81
N GLU A 93 18.37 -2.04 1.74
CA GLU A 93 18.55 -2.71 0.44
C GLU A 93 17.23 -2.84 -0.35
N LYS A 94 16.11 -2.93 0.37
CA LYS A 94 14.74 -3.05 -0.15
C LYS A 94 13.70 -2.73 0.94
N GLY A 95 12.45 -2.49 0.54
CA GLY A 95 11.34 -2.14 1.45
C GLY A 95 11.23 -0.65 1.79
N GLU A 96 10.17 -0.26 2.49
CA GLU A 96 9.91 1.12 2.97
C GLU A 96 10.32 1.32 4.45
N TYR A 97 10.30 0.23 5.22
CA TYR A 97 10.67 0.19 6.63
C TYR A 97 11.75 -0.86 6.86
N CYS A 98 12.65 -0.63 7.81
CA CYS A 98 13.62 -1.63 8.25
C CYS A 98 12.91 -2.78 9.01
N PRO A 99 13.53 -3.96 9.14
CA PRO A 99 12.93 -5.11 9.82
C PRO A 99 12.43 -4.79 11.24
N VAL A 100 13.18 -3.96 11.97
CA VAL A 100 12.83 -3.52 13.33
C VAL A 100 11.56 -2.67 13.32
N CYS A 101 11.54 -1.59 12.54
CA CYS A 101 10.38 -0.71 12.47
C CYS A 101 9.14 -1.42 11.89
N ALA A 102 9.33 -2.33 10.92
CA ALA A 102 8.24 -3.12 10.35
C ALA A 102 7.62 -4.07 11.39
N ALA A 103 8.45 -4.70 12.25
CA ALA A 103 7.98 -5.56 13.33
C ALA A 103 7.18 -4.78 14.37
N GLU A 104 7.65 -3.60 14.79
CA GLU A 104 6.92 -2.73 15.71
C GLU A 104 5.56 -2.30 15.16
N ILE A 105 5.52 -1.83 13.92
CA ILE A 105 4.26 -1.41 13.26
C ILE A 105 3.29 -2.59 13.19
N SER A 106 3.79 -3.78 12.84
CA SER A 106 2.98 -4.99 12.76
C SER A 106 2.46 -5.45 14.12
N SER A 107 3.20 -5.19 15.21
CA SER A 107 2.74 -5.45 16.57
C SER A 107 1.63 -4.47 16.95
N LEU A 108 1.88 -3.17 16.78
CA LEU A 108 0.91 -2.12 17.08
C LEU A 108 -0.41 -2.31 16.32
N ALA A 109 -0.34 -2.70 15.04
CA ALA A 109 -1.52 -2.99 14.24
C ALA A 109 -2.34 -4.18 14.78
N ARG A 110 -1.66 -5.24 15.26
CA ARG A 110 -2.31 -6.39 15.88
C ARG A 110 -2.94 -6.04 17.23
N ASP A 111 -2.23 -5.28 18.05
CA ASP A 111 -2.72 -4.85 19.37
C ASP A 111 -3.93 -3.92 19.23
N LEU A 112 -3.90 -3.00 18.27
CA LEU A 112 -5.04 -2.15 17.94
C LEU A 112 -6.23 -2.96 17.43
N SER A 113 -6.00 -3.95 16.56
CA SER A 113 -7.07 -4.80 16.03
C SER A 113 -7.78 -5.56 17.17
N ARG A 114 -7.00 -6.16 18.09
CA ARG A 114 -7.54 -6.85 19.27
C ARG A 114 -8.33 -5.92 20.19
N ALA A 115 -7.81 -4.71 20.45
CA ALA A 115 -8.49 -3.74 21.30
C ALA A 115 -9.82 -3.25 20.69
N LEU A 116 -9.92 -3.17 19.36
CA LEU A 116 -11.17 -2.84 18.67
C LEU A 116 -12.20 -3.98 18.76
N GLU A 117 -11.76 -5.23 18.66
CA GLU A 117 -12.63 -6.41 18.81
C GLU A 117 -13.17 -6.54 20.25
N GLU A 118 -12.34 -6.29 21.26
CA GLU A 118 -12.72 -6.36 22.68
C GLU A 118 -13.63 -5.19 23.12
N GLY A 119 -13.60 -4.07 22.39
CA GLY A 119 -14.41 -2.88 22.68
C GLY A 119 -15.87 -2.95 22.22
N GLU A 120 -16.21 -3.87 21.30
CA GLU A 120 -17.55 -3.95 20.71
C GLU A 120 -18.55 -4.76 21.58
N GLU A 121 -18.08 -5.54 22.55
CA GLU A 121 -18.94 -6.39 23.40
C GLU A 121 -19.57 -5.67 24.64
N LYS A 122 -19.26 -4.40 24.88
CA LYS A 122 -19.83 -3.63 26.01
C LYS A 122 -20.48 -2.32 25.58
N GLY A 123 -21.35 -2.42 24.59
CA GLY A 123 -22.24 -1.35 24.14
C GLY A 123 -23.69 -1.48 24.63
N THR A 124 -23.98 -2.12 25.78
CA THR A 124 -25.30 -1.96 26.42
C THR A 124 -25.35 -0.59 27.07
N TRP A 125 -25.89 0.39 26.35
CA TRP A 125 -26.27 1.68 26.92
C TRP A 125 -27.18 1.44 28.14
N PRO A 126 -26.85 1.95 29.34
CA PRO A 126 -27.78 1.92 30.47
C PRO A 126 -28.84 3.00 30.22
N GLY A 127 -29.89 2.63 29.49
CA GLY A 127 -31.16 3.35 29.48
C GLY A 127 -31.77 3.24 30.87
N TRP A 128 -32.03 4.40 31.48
CA TRP A 128 -32.35 4.57 32.88
C TRP A 128 -33.54 3.71 33.33
N GLY A 129 -33.35 3.03 34.46
CA GLY A 129 -34.42 2.38 35.20
C GLY A 129 -35.06 3.32 36.22
N GLU A 130 -36.32 3.00 36.51
CA GLU A 130 -37.04 3.14 37.78
C GLU A 130 -38.16 4.18 37.87
N GLY A 131 -39.34 3.64 38.15
CA GLY A 131 -40.60 4.33 38.41
C GLY A 131 -41.76 3.35 38.54
N SER A 132 -41.64 2.37 39.43
CA SER A 132 -42.67 1.38 39.76
C SER A 132 -43.94 1.98 40.38
N SER A 133 -45.08 1.36 40.03
CA SER A 133 -46.25 1.05 40.87
C SER A 133 -47.14 2.18 41.45
N GLY A 134 -48.43 2.10 41.11
CA GLY A 134 -49.55 2.67 41.87
C GLY A 134 -50.89 2.29 41.23
N GLY A 135 -51.66 1.40 41.85
CA GLY A 135 -52.86 0.79 41.27
C GLY A 135 -54.18 1.57 41.45
N GLY A 136 -55.25 0.98 40.92
CA GLY A 136 -56.65 1.32 41.22
C GLY A 136 -57.63 0.68 40.23
N PRO A 137 -58.52 -0.24 40.66
CA PRO A 137 -59.60 -0.77 39.82
C PRO A 137 -60.86 0.08 39.96
N SER A 138 -61.65 0.23 38.90
CA SER A 138 -63.09 0.58 38.96
C SER A 138 -63.72 0.27 37.61
N GLY A 139 -64.74 -0.60 37.62
CA GLY A 139 -65.62 -0.83 36.48
C GLY A 139 -66.74 0.21 36.40
N ASP A 140 -67.37 0.29 35.23
CA ASP A 140 -68.80 0.05 35.00
C ASP A 140 -68.97 -0.28 33.50
#